data_AF-A0A1M6QGW3-F1
#
_entry.id   AF-A0A1M6QGW3-F1
#
_cell.length_a   1.000
_cell.length_b   1.000
_cell.length_c   1.000
_cell.angle_alpha   90.00
_cell.angle_beta   90.00
_cell.angle_gamma   90.00
#
_symmetry.space_group_name_H-M   'P 1'
#
loop_
_entity.id
_entity.type
_entity.pdbx_description
1 polymer ?
#
loop_
_entity_poly.entity_id
_entity_poly.type
_entity_poly.pdbx_seq_one_letter_code
_entity_poly.pdbx_strand_id
1 'polypeptide(L)'
;MKQDRKYELKSFNGTLKTKQAVSENENYWKLIGQTGRVISSAEEQDFPDKNRVLFQFDIDVQKLELECHNQKPNALWILKTDLK
;
A
#
# COMPACT_ATOMS: atom_id res chain seq x y z
N MET A 1 -0.61 14.11 -1.88
CA MET A 1 -1.10 13.13 -2.88
C MET A 1 -2.49 13.54 -3.31
N LYS A 2 -2.86 13.40 -4.58
CA LYS A 2 -4.22 13.73 -5.04
C LYS A 2 -5.08 12.47 -4.98
N GLN A 3 -6.27 12.55 -4.38
CA GLN A 3 -7.26 11.48 -4.45
C GLN A 3 -7.67 11.24 -5.92
N ASP A 4 -8.09 10.01 -6.23
CA ASP A 4 -8.56 9.55 -7.55
C ASP A 4 -7.55 9.59 -8.72
N ARG A 5 -6.34 10.10 -8.48
CA ARG A 5 -5.22 9.93 -9.42
C ARG A 5 -4.68 8.51 -9.31
N LYS A 6 -4.36 7.92 -10.47
CA LYS A 6 -3.67 6.65 -10.57
C LYS A 6 -2.17 6.82 -10.25
N TYR A 7 -1.66 5.94 -9.41
CA TYR A 7 -0.24 5.86 -9.04
C TYR A 7 0.24 4.41 -9.15
N GLU A 8 1.55 4.23 -9.22
CA GLU A 8 2.23 2.93 -9.15
C GLU A 8 3.05 2.83 -7.86
N LEU A 9 3.02 1.65 -7.21
CA LEU A 9 3.90 1.36 -6.09
C LEU A 9 5.33 1.09 -6.60
N LYS A 10 6.28 1.99 -6.31
CA LYS A 10 7.69 1.83 -6.74
C LYS A 10 8.59 1.19 -5.67
N SER A 11 8.17 1.19 -4.41
CA SER A 11 8.87 0.57 -3.27
C SER A 11 7.88 0.27 -2.16
N PHE A 12 8.26 -0.52 -1.16
CA PHE A 12 7.44 -0.71 0.04
C PHE A 12 8.30 -0.47 1.28
N ASN A 13 7.84 0.42 2.17
CA ASN A 13 8.59 0.91 3.32
C ASN A 13 9.98 1.44 2.94
N GLY A 14 10.07 2.11 1.78
CA GLY A 14 11.32 2.69 1.26
C GLY A 14 12.33 1.69 0.68
N THR A 15 11.98 0.41 0.51
CA THR A 15 12.89 -0.59 -0.06
C THR A 15 12.24 -1.36 -1.22
N LEU A 16 13.08 -1.90 -2.13
CA LEU A 16 12.63 -2.75 -3.24
C LEU A 16 12.50 -4.23 -2.87
N LYS A 17 13.03 -4.61 -1.71
CA LYS A 17 12.96 -5.95 -1.15
C LYS A 17 12.94 -5.86 0.38
N THR A 18 12.40 -6.88 1.03
CA THR A 18 12.52 -7.01 2.48
C THR A 18 13.99 -7.13 2.90
N LYS A 19 14.34 -6.55 4.05
CA LYS A 19 15.67 -6.68 4.68
C LYS A 19 15.75 -7.84 5.66
N GLN A 20 14.61 -8.41 6.05
CA GLN A 20 14.47 -9.46 7.05
C GLN A 20 13.56 -10.57 6.50
N ALA A 21 13.61 -11.76 7.09
CA ALA A 21 12.61 -12.78 6.78
C ALA A 21 11.22 -12.25 7.18
N VAL A 22 10.28 -12.30 6.25
CA VAL A 22 8.87 -11.93 6.47
C VAL A 22 8.02 -13.12 6.09
N SER A 23 6.89 -13.28 6.76
CA SER A 23 5.89 -14.30 6.41
C SER A 23 5.37 -14.05 4.99
N GLU A 24 5.05 -15.12 4.25
CA GLU A 24 4.63 -15.00 2.84
C GLU A 24 3.37 -14.14 2.66
N ASN A 25 2.46 -14.19 3.64
CA ASN A 25 1.22 -13.42 3.72
C ASN A 25 1.42 -11.94 4.14
N GLU A 26 2.61 -11.58 4.63
CA GLU A 26 3.00 -10.21 4.97
C GLU A 26 4.04 -9.64 3.99
N ASN A 27 4.36 -10.38 2.93
CA ASN A 27 5.37 -9.99 1.94
C ASN A 27 4.82 -8.99 0.91
N TYR A 28 4.46 -7.79 1.37
CA TYR A 28 3.87 -6.74 0.55
C TYR A 28 4.80 -6.18 -0.54
N TRP A 29 6.09 -6.52 -0.54
CA TRP A 29 7.01 -6.21 -1.65
C TRP A 29 6.56 -6.86 -2.97
N LYS A 30 5.76 -7.93 -2.93
CA LYS A 30 5.11 -8.53 -4.11
C LYS A 30 4.19 -7.55 -4.86
N LEU A 31 3.74 -6.47 -4.21
CA LEU A 31 2.86 -5.45 -4.81
C LEU A 31 3.63 -4.36 -5.56
N ILE A 32 4.96 -4.37 -5.56
CA ILE A 32 5.75 -3.38 -6.32
C ILE A 32 5.46 -3.54 -7.82
N GLY A 33 5.25 -2.40 -8.49
CA GLY A 33 4.82 -2.32 -9.88
C GLY A 33 3.30 -2.36 -10.06
N GLN A 34 2.54 -2.70 -9.01
CA GLN A 34 1.07 -2.67 -9.08
C GLN A 34 0.55 -1.25 -8.99
N THR A 35 -0.57 -1.01 -9.67
CA THR A 35 -1.22 0.30 -9.71
C THR A 35 -2.45 0.38 -8.82
N GLY A 36 -2.87 1.59 -8.53
CA GLY A 36 -4.03 1.86 -7.69
C GLY A 36 -4.30 3.35 -7.53
N ARG A 37 -5.14 3.70 -6.56
CA ARG A 37 -5.52 5.08 -6.24
C ARG A 37 -5.41 5.36 -4.75
N VAL A 38 -5.10 6.61 -4.41
CA VAL A 38 -5.23 7.09 -3.03
C VAL A 38 -6.70 7.34 -2.75
N ILE A 39 -7.25 6.66 -1.73
CA ILE A 39 -8.66 6.76 -1.35
C ILE A 39 -8.88 7.58 -0.07
N SER A 40 -7.85 7.74 0.76
CA SER A 40 -7.90 8.62 1.94
C SER A 40 -6.49 8.96 2.43
N SER A 41 -6.34 10.07 3.16
CA SER A 41 -5.09 10.43 3.83
C SER A 41 -5.02 9.87 5.26
N ALA A 42 -3.82 9.80 5.83
CA ALA A 42 -3.63 9.42 7.23
C ALA A 42 -4.26 10.43 8.21
N GLU A 43 -4.35 11.70 7.83
CA GLU A 43 -5.05 12.73 8.60
C GLU A 43 -6.57 12.48 8.64
N GLU A 44 -7.18 12.13 7.50
CA GLU A 44 -8.63 11.86 7.39
C GLU A 44 -9.10 10.62 8.17
N GLN A 45 -8.25 9.60 8.32
CA GLN A 45 -8.57 8.35 9.04
C GLN A 45 -7.96 8.28 10.44
N ASP A 46 -7.41 9.38 10.94
CA ASP A 46 -6.65 9.44 12.19
C ASP A 46 -5.56 8.34 12.34
N PHE A 47 -4.91 8.00 11.22
CA PHE A 47 -3.82 7.03 11.22
C PHE A 47 -2.55 7.66 11.85
N PRO A 48 -1.78 6.94 12.69
CA PRO A 48 -0.65 7.53 13.42
C PRO A 48 0.45 8.12 12.53
N ASP A 49 0.82 7.41 11.46
CA ASP A 49 1.87 7.86 10.54
C ASP A 49 1.29 8.77 9.45
N LYS A 50 1.39 10.08 9.68
CA LYS A 50 0.89 11.12 8.74
C LYS A 50 1.64 11.13 7.40
N ASN A 51 2.75 10.40 7.25
CA ASN A 51 3.43 10.24 5.97
C ASN A 51 2.81 9.15 5.08
N ARG A 52 1.78 8.46 5.56
CA ARG A 52 1.07 7.44 4.80
C ARG A 52 -0.23 7.94 4.19
N VAL A 53 -0.69 7.17 3.21
CA VAL A 53 -2.00 7.29 2.58
C VAL A 53 -2.63 5.91 2.50
N LEU A 54 -3.96 5.85 2.57
CA LEU A 54 -4.69 4.62 2.30
C LEU A 54 -4.76 4.47 0.78
N PHE A 55 -4.03 3.49 0.26
CA PHE A 55 -3.89 3.24 -1.16
C PHE A 55 -4.60 1.95 -1.53
N GLN A 56 -5.58 2.04 -2.43
CA GLN A 56 -6.33 0.89 -2.93
C GLN A 56 -5.74 0.41 -4.26
N PHE A 57 -5.27 -0.83 -4.28
CA PHE A 57 -4.75 -1.48 -5.47
C PHE A 57 -5.87 -1.83 -6.44
N ASP A 58 -5.58 -1.75 -7.75
CA ASP A 58 -6.47 -2.19 -8.82
C ASP A 58 -6.59 -3.72 -8.87
N ILE A 59 -5.61 -4.43 -8.30
CA ILE A 59 -5.59 -5.89 -8.21
C ILE A 59 -6.23 -6.41 -6.92
N ASP A 60 -6.59 -7.69 -6.94
CA ASP A 60 -7.02 -8.42 -5.75
C ASP A 60 -5.81 -8.87 -4.93
N VAL A 61 -5.59 -8.20 -3.80
CA VAL A 61 -4.46 -8.45 -2.90
C VAL A 61 -4.59 -9.83 -2.25
N GLN A 62 -5.82 -10.27 -1.95
CA GLN A 62 -6.04 -11.58 -1.30
C GLN A 62 -5.73 -12.73 -2.26
N LYS A 63 -5.87 -12.55 -3.57
CA LYS A 63 -5.42 -13.55 -4.57
C LYS A 63 -3.90 -13.74 -4.62
N LEU A 64 -3.13 -12.82 -4.03
CA LEU A 64 -1.69 -12.97 -3.84
C LEU A 64 -1.34 -13.60 -2.49
N GLU A 65 -2.34 -14.12 -1.77
CA GLU A 65 -2.23 -14.67 -0.42
C GLU A 65 -1.72 -13.66 0.62
N LEU A 66 -1.84 -12.36 0.31
CA LEU A 66 -1.43 -11.28 1.19
C LEU A 66 -2.57 -10.86 2.11
N GLU A 67 -2.24 -10.55 3.35
CA GLU A 67 -3.21 -10.07 4.32
C GLU A 67 -3.67 -8.65 3.97
N CYS A 68 -4.96 -8.38 4.18
CA CYS A 68 -5.53 -7.06 3.99
C CYS A 68 -6.66 -6.87 5.01
N HIS A 69 -6.29 -6.48 6.23
CA HIS A 69 -7.22 -6.30 7.35
C HIS A 69 -7.93 -4.95 7.35
N ASN A 70 -7.68 -4.09 6.35
CA ASN A 70 -8.35 -2.80 6.25
C ASN A 70 -9.83 -2.99 5.86
N GLN A 71 -10.71 -2.14 6.41
CA GLN A 71 -12.15 -2.16 6.08
C GLN A 71 -12.42 -2.00 4.58
N LYS A 72 -11.51 -1.30 3.87
CA LYS A 72 -11.54 -1.18 2.41
C LYS A 72 -10.73 -2.33 1.80
N PRO A 73 -11.34 -3.16 0.93
CA PRO A 73 -10.64 -4.27 0.30
C PRO A 73 -9.51 -3.76 -0.60
N ASN A 74 -8.43 -4.54 -0.66
CA ASN A 74 -7.23 -4.25 -1.44
C ASN A 74 -6.57 -2.90 -1.08
N ALA A 75 -6.86 -2.37 0.10
CA ALA A 75 -6.30 -1.11 0.56
C ALA A 75 -5.21 -1.35 1.60
N LEU A 76 -4.07 -0.69 1.46
CA LEU A 76 -2.96 -0.73 2.42
C LEU A 76 -2.47 0.69 2.74
N TRP A 77 -1.87 0.84 3.92
CA TRP A 77 -1.22 2.08 4.32
C TRP A 77 0.18 2.17 3.70
N ILE A 78 0.32 3.00 2.67
CA ILE A 78 1.56 3.14 1.88
C ILE A 78 2.22 4.49 2.17
N LEU A 79 3.55 4.51 2.28
CA LEU A 79 4.28 5.78 2.38
C LEU A 79 4.05 6.63 1.13
N LYS A 80 3.81 7.92 1.30
CA LYS A 80 3.67 8.87 0.18
C LYS A 80 4.88 8.80 -0.77
N THR A 81 6.08 8.54 -0.23
CA THR A 81 7.33 8.44 -0.98
C THR A 81 7.50 7.16 -1.78
N ASP A 82 6.68 6.14 -1.54
CA ASP A 82 6.70 4.83 -2.21
C ASP A 82 5.82 4.80 -3.47
N LEU A 83 5.14 5.89 -3.79
CA LEU A 83 4.24 6.03 -4.95
C LEU A 83 4.84 6.95 -6.01
N LYS A 84 4.60 6.67 -7.29
CA LYS A 84 4.96 7.53 -8.44
C LYS A 84 3.80 7.72 -9.42
#